data_AF-A0A951AQ20-F1
#
_entry.id   AF-A0A951AQ20-F1
#
_cell.length_a   1.000
_cell.length_b   1.000
_cell.length_c   1.000
_cell.angle_alpha   90.00
_cell.angle_beta   90.00
_cell.angle_gamma   90.00
#
_symmetry.space_group_name_H-M   'P 1'
#
loop_
_entity.id
_entity.type
_entity.pdbx_description
1 polymer ?
#
loop_
_entity_poly.entity_id
_entity_poly.type
_entity_poly.pdbx_seq_one_letter_code
_entity_poly.pdbx_strand_id
1 'polypeptide(L)'
;MKTEPPTPQGRKDGLLKVADTTQQAFTKTANKLTQLGPPAITNGNQAQNDATSFFTTTAAAVGDQRAKIAALDTNNPNFAQEADQLSTIGGNATATQLQKLTTNSELMPAFGRAPECQRLLATPAPAH
;
A
#
# COMPACT_ATOMS: atom_id res chain seq x y z
N MET A 1 12.32 -28.91 -1.14
CA MET A 1 12.74 -28.18 0.07
C MET A 1 11.50 -27.97 0.94
N LYS A 2 11.43 -28.59 2.13
CA LYS A 2 10.34 -28.33 3.08
C LYS A 2 10.72 -27.06 3.83
N THR A 3 10.08 -25.94 3.52
CA THR A 3 10.20 -24.73 4.34
C THR A 3 9.47 -24.99 5.65
N GLU A 4 10.21 -25.06 6.75
CA GLU A 4 9.61 -25.05 8.08
C GLU A 4 8.69 -23.82 8.21
N PRO A 5 7.51 -23.95 8.83
CA PRO A 5 6.64 -22.81 9.05
C PRO A 5 7.40 -21.76 9.86
N PRO A 6 7.24 -20.46 9.54
CA PRO A 6 7.98 -19.40 10.23
C PRO A 6 7.67 -19.44 11.73
N THR A 7 8.71 -19.31 12.56
CA THR A 7 8.54 -19.13 14.00
C THR A 7 7.69 -17.88 14.27
N PRO A 8 7.03 -17.76 15.44
CA PRO A 8 6.28 -16.55 15.79
C PRO A 8 7.11 -15.26 15.61
N GLN A 9 8.40 -15.31 16.00
CA GLN A 9 9.33 -14.21 15.75
C GLN A 9 9.57 -13.97 14.25
N GLY A 10 9.84 -15.01 13.46
CA GLY A 10 10.01 -14.88 12.01
C GLY A 10 8.77 -14.33 11.31
N ARG A 11 7.56 -14.66 11.77
CA ARG A 11 6.31 -14.08 11.26
C ARG A 11 6.19 -12.61 11.62
N LYS A 12 6.50 -12.22 12.87
CA LYS A 12 6.52 -10.82 13.30
C LYS A 12 7.51 -9.98 12.48
N ASP A 13 8.73 -10.50 12.30
CA ASP A 13 9.77 -9.81 11.52
C ASP A 13 9.37 -9.67 10.04
N GLY A 14 8.74 -10.69 9.47
CA GLY A 14 8.17 -10.63 8.12
C GLY A 14 7.10 -9.55 7.97
N LEU A 15 6.17 -9.46 8.92
CA LEU A 15 5.13 -8.42 8.95
C LEU A 15 5.74 -7.02 9.10
N LEU A 16 6.72 -6.84 9.99
CA LEU A 16 7.43 -5.58 10.16
C LEU A 16 8.13 -5.15 8.87
N LYS A 17 8.83 -6.08 8.19
CA LYS A 17 9.51 -5.79 6.92
C LYS A 17 8.55 -5.36 5.82
N VAL A 18 7.40 -6.01 5.72
CA VAL A 18 6.35 -5.63 4.75
C VAL A 18 5.79 -4.25 5.08
N ALA A 19 5.48 -3.98 6.35
CA ALA A 19 4.98 -2.69 6.80
C ALA A 19 5.99 -1.57 6.54
N ASP A 20 7.28 -1.78 6.87
CA ASP A 20 8.37 -0.83 6.59
C ASP A 20 8.50 -0.53 5.09
N THR A 21 8.54 -1.57 4.27
CA THR A 21 8.68 -1.42 2.81
C THR A 21 7.49 -0.66 2.23
N THR A 22 6.28 -0.99 2.69
CA THR A 22 5.03 -0.38 2.23
C THR A 22 4.94 1.09 2.65
N GLN A 23 5.24 1.40 3.91
CA GLN A 23 5.26 2.78 4.42
C GLN A 23 6.27 3.64 3.64
N GLN A 24 7.48 3.11 3.40
CA GLN A 24 8.49 3.82 2.61
C GLN A 24 8.04 4.03 1.16
N ALA A 25 7.42 3.03 0.54
CA ALA A 25 6.91 3.15 -0.82
C ALA A 25 5.87 4.27 -0.92
N PHE A 26 4.86 4.28 -0.04
CA PHE A 26 3.85 5.33 -0.02
C PHE A 26 4.43 6.72 0.28
N THR A 27 5.35 6.83 1.23
CA THR A 27 6.03 8.10 1.54
C THR A 27 6.83 8.62 0.33
N LYS A 28 7.59 7.74 -0.33
CA LYS A 28 8.35 8.10 -1.54
C LYS A 28 7.42 8.54 -2.67
N THR A 29 6.30 7.86 -2.86
CA THR A 29 5.30 8.22 -3.87
C THR A 29 4.68 9.59 -3.59
N ALA A 30 4.25 9.87 -2.35
CA ALA A 30 3.73 11.18 -1.96
C ALA A 30 4.75 12.30 -2.25
N ASN A 31 6.00 12.11 -1.83
CA ASN A 31 7.08 13.06 -2.08
C ASN A 31 7.32 13.26 -3.58
N LYS A 32 7.31 12.18 -4.37
CA LYS A 32 7.53 12.26 -5.81
C LYS A 32 6.39 13.00 -6.51
N LEU A 33 5.14 12.76 -6.13
CA LEU A 33 3.98 13.48 -6.65
C LEU A 33 4.04 14.97 -6.32
N THR A 34 4.50 15.31 -5.10
CA THR A 34 4.71 16.71 -4.72
C THR A 34 5.79 17.36 -5.58
N GLN A 35 6.93 16.68 -5.79
CA GLN A 35 8.04 17.17 -6.62
C GLN A 35 7.69 17.35 -8.10
N LEU A 36 6.85 16.48 -8.65
CA LEU A 36 6.42 16.55 -10.04
C LEU A 36 5.46 17.71 -10.31
N GLY A 37 4.82 18.25 -9.28
CA GLY A 37 3.81 19.28 -9.44
C GLY A 37 2.48 18.74 -9.98
N PRO A 38 1.50 19.63 -10.16
CA PRO A 38 0.19 19.25 -10.64
C PRO A 38 0.24 18.88 -12.14
N PRO A 39 -0.51 17.85 -12.57
CA PRO A 39 -0.65 17.56 -13.99
C PRO A 39 -1.36 18.71 -14.73
N ALA A 40 -1.01 18.92 -16.00
CA ALA A 40 -1.62 19.93 -16.86
C ALA A 40 -3.00 19.50 -17.40
N ILE A 41 -3.93 19.25 -16.48
CA ILE A 41 -5.34 18.89 -16.75
C ILE A 41 -6.28 19.81 -15.98
N THR A 42 -7.57 19.73 -16.29
CA THR A 42 -8.60 20.39 -15.48
C THR A 42 -8.50 19.90 -14.04
N ASN A 43 -8.49 20.83 -13.07
CA ASN A 43 -8.34 20.52 -11.64
C ASN A 43 -7.04 19.76 -11.28
N GLY A 44 -5.96 19.90 -12.06
CA GLY A 44 -4.69 19.22 -11.80
C GLY A 44 -4.12 19.45 -10.38
N ASN A 45 -4.29 20.65 -9.82
CA ASN A 45 -3.94 20.95 -8.42
C ASN A 45 -4.70 20.07 -7.43
N GLN A 46 -6.00 19.90 -7.62
CA GLN A 46 -6.83 19.05 -6.77
C GLN A 46 -6.42 17.59 -6.93
N ALA A 47 -6.21 17.12 -8.16
CA ALA A 47 -5.76 15.75 -8.42
C ALA A 47 -4.41 15.44 -7.74
N GLN A 48 -3.46 16.37 -7.78
CA GLN A 48 -2.18 16.23 -7.09
C GLN A 48 -2.34 16.21 -5.57
N ASN A 49 -3.16 17.10 -5.02
CA ASN A 49 -3.41 17.20 -3.59
C ASN A 49 -4.08 15.93 -3.06
N ASP A 50 -5.13 15.45 -3.74
CA ASP A 50 -5.85 14.23 -3.39
C ASP A 50 -4.92 13.00 -3.42
N ALA A 51 -4.08 12.89 -4.45
CA ALA A 51 -3.12 11.79 -4.56
C ALA A 51 -2.03 11.87 -3.48
N THR A 52 -1.44 13.05 -3.24
CA THR A 52 -0.41 13.25 -2.21
C THR A 52 -0.97 12.99 -0.82
N SER A 53 -2.18 13.50 -0.53
CA SER A 53 -2.90 13.28 0.72
C SER A 53 -3.22 11.81 0.95
N PHE A 54 -3.67 11.09 -0.10
CA PHE A 54 -3.88 9.64 -0.04
C PHE A 54 -2.62 8.89 0.36
N PHE A 55 -1.52 9.09 -0.37
CA PHE A 55 -0.28 8.37 -0.11
C PHE A 55 0.32 8.72 1.26
N THR A 56 0.19 9.97 1.70
CA THR A 56 0.62 10.41 3.03
C THR A 56 -0.23 9.76 4.14
N THR A 57 -1.56 9.78 4.00
CA THR A 57 -2.48 9.19 4.98
C THR A 57 -2.29 7.68 5.05
N THR A 58 -2.09 7.02 3.92
CA THR A 58 -1.86 5.58 3.86
C THR A 58 -0.50 5.21 4.46
N ALA A 59 0.55 6.00 4.21
CA ALA A 59 1.84 5.82 4.87
C ALA A 59 1.71 5.93 6.40
N ALA A 60 0.95 6.89 6.91
CA ALA A 60 0.69 7.04 8.35
C ALA A 60 -0.06 5.82 8.92
N ALA A 61 -1.13 5.37 8.25
CA ALA A 61 -1.90 4.20 8.67
C ALA A 61 -1.03 2.92 8.72
N VAL A 62 -0.14 2.72 7.74
CA VAL A 62 0.83 1.61 7.75
C VAL A 62 1.85 1.78 8.87
N GLY A 63 2.27 3.00 9.19
CA GLY A 63 3.13 3.29 10.34
C GLY A 63 2.48 2.93 11.68
N ASP A 64 1.20 3.26 11.86
CA ASP A 64 0.43 2.86 13.05
C ASP A 64 0.31 1.34 13.16
N GLN A 65 0.08 0.66 12.04
CA GLN A 65 0.03 -0.80 11.97
C GLN A 65 1.37 -1.43 12.27
N ARG A 66 2.47 -0.87 11.75
CA ARG A 66 3.83 -1.28 12.09
C ARG A 66 4.07 -1.18 13.59
N ALA A 67 3.62 -0.10 14.24
CA ALA A 67 3.72 0.05 15.69
C ALA A 67 2.94 -1.05 16.44
N LYS A 68 1.73 -1.39 15.99
CA LYS A 68 0.93 -2.50 16.55
C LYS A 68 1.62 -3.86 16.35
N ILE A 69 2.19 -4.13 15.17
CA ILE A 69 2.96 -5.35 14.90
C ILE A 69 4.20 -5.40 15.81
N ALA A 70 4.92 -4.29 15.99
CA ALA A 70 6.09 -4.21 16.85
C ALA A 70 5.75 -4.52 18.32
N ALA A 71 4.53 -4.16 18.75
CA ALA A 71 4.02 -4.41 20.09
C ALA A 71 3.53 -5.86 20.32
N LEU A 72 3.37 -6.68 19.27
CA LEU A 72 2.94 -8.09 19.43
C LEU A 72 3.92 -8.86 20.30
N ASP A 73 3.40 -9.58 21.30
CA ASP A 73 4.18 -10.56 22.05
C ASP A 73 4.16 -11.90 21.32
N THR A 74 5.34 -12.39 20.94
CA THR A 74 5.51 -13.64 20.20
C THR A 74 5.33 -14.88 21.07
N ASN A 75 5.27 -14.71 22.41
CA ASN A 75 4.94 -15.76 23.36
C ASN A 75 3.44 -15.81 23.70
N ASN A 76 2.65 -14.83 23.25
CA ASN A 76 1.22 -14.80 23.50
C ASN A 76 0.53 -15.97 22.76
N PRO A 77 -0.28 -16.80 23.42
CA PRO A 77 -1.01 -17.88 22.76
C PRO A 77 -1.93 -17.39 21.62
N ASN A 78 -2.35 -16.12 21.65
CA ASN A 78 -3.19 -15.51 20.62
C ASN A 78 -2.39 -14.83 19.49
N PHE A 79 -1.05 -14.90 19.51
CA PHE A 79 -0.18 -14.23 18.54
C PHE A 79 -0.61 -14.46 17.09
N ALA A 80 -0.94 -15.71 16.72
CA ALA A 80 -1.28 -16.06 15.35
C ALA A 80 -2.55 -15.32 14.86
N GLN A 81 -3.53 -15.13 15.74
CA GLN A 81 -4.77 -14.42 15.43
C GLN A 81 -4.52 -12.92 15.34
N GLU A 82 -3.79 -12.35 16.28
CA GLU A 82 -3.46 -10.91 16.29
C GLU A 82 -2.60 -10.53 15.08
N ALA A 83 -1.62 -11.38 14.72
CA ALA A 83 -0.79 -11.22 13.54
C ALA A 83 -1.60 -11.31 12.23
N ASP A 84 -2.62 -12.16 12.17
CA ASP A 84 -3.50 -12.30 11.00
C ASP A 84 -4.37 -11.05 10.81
N GLN A 85 -4.98 -10.57 11.89
CA GLN A 85 -5.76 -9.33 11.89
C GLN A 85 -4.92 -8.12 11.42
N LEU A 86 -3.66 -8.06 11.83
CA LEU A 86 -2.73 -7.01 11.43
C LEU A 86 -2.12 -7.22 10.04
N SER A 87 -2.37 -8.33 9.36
CA SER A 87 -1.85 -8.59 8.00
C SER A 87 -2.76 -8.11 6.88
N THR A 88 -4.04 -7.81 7.17
CA THR A 88 -5.07 -7.47 6.17
C THR A 88 -5.26 -5.95 5.97
N ILE A 89 -4.71 -5.14 6.86
CA ILE A 89 -4.93 -3.69 6.87
C ILE A 89 -4.07 -3.03 5.77
N GLY A 90 -4.72 -2.20 4.96
CA GLY A 90 -4.15 -1.52 3.78
C GLY A 90 -4.83 -1.92 2.46
N GLY A 91 -5.40 -3.11 2.33
CA GLY A 91 -5.99 -3.59 1.06
C GLY A 91 -7.23 -2.80 0.61
N ASN A 92 -8.19 -2.58 1.50
CA ASN A 92 -9.49 -1.99 1.14
C ASN A 92 -9.43 -0.49 0.84
N ALA A 93 -8.71 0.28 1.67
CA ALA A 93 -8.54 1.72 1.43
C ALA A 93 -7.74 1.99 0.15
N THR A 94 -6.71 1.17 -0.11
CA THR A 94 -5.87 1.29 -1.31
C THR A 94 -6.66 0.96 -2.58
N ALA A 95 -7.54 -0.05 -2.54
CA ALA A 95 -8.38 -0.43 -3.68
C ALA A 95 -9.36 0.67 -4.11
N THR A 96 -10.07 1.30 -3.16
CA THR A 96 -11.05 2.35 -3.47
C THR A 96 -10.39 3.62 -4.04
N GLN A 97 -9.21 3.99 -3.56
CA GLN A 97 -8.50 5.17 -4.08
C GLN A 97 -7.77 4.91 -5.39
N LEU A 98 -7.22 3.70 -5.60
CA LEU A 98 -6.76 3.27 -6.93
C LEU A 98 -7.88 3.33 -7.95
N GLN A 99 -9.08 2.86 -7.60
CA GLN A 99 -10.25 2.96 -8.47
C GLN A 99 -10.58 4.42 -8.83
N LYS A 100 -10.51 5.37 -7.89
CA LYS A 100 -10.74 6.79 -8.18
C LYS A 100 -9.70 7.37 -9.14
N LEU A 101 -8.45 6.93 -9.03
CA LEU A 101 -7.37 7.36 -9.93
C LEU A 101 -7.50 6.77 -11.34
N THR A 102 -7.94 5.51 -11.46
CA THR A 102 -8.09 4.82 -12.75
C THR A 102 -9.41 5.11 -13.46
N THR A 103 -10.43 5.59 -12.74
CA THR A 103 -11.75 5.97 -13.30
C THR A 103 -11.84 7.44 -13.70
N ASN A 104 -10.84 8.26 -13.37
CA ASN A 104 -10.77 9.64 -13.86
C ASN A 104 -10.45 9.65 -15.36
N SER A 105 -11.38 10.16 -16.18
CA SER A 105 -11.30 10.13 -17.65
C SER A 105 -10.12 10.91 -18.25
N GLU A 106 -9.58 11.90 -17.53
CA GLU A 106 -8.39 12.67 -17.98
C GLU A 106 -7.08 11.99 -17.55
N LEU A 107 -7.07 11.23 -16.45
CA LEU A 107 -5.90 10.50 -15.95
C LEU A 107 -5.80 9.08 -16.52
N MET A 108 -6.93 8.45 -16.88
CA MET A 108 -6.99 7.09 -17.41
C MET A 108 -6.08 6.87 -18.63
N PRO A 109 -5.96 7.78 -19.62
CA PRO A 109 -5.02 7.62 -20.72
C PRO A 109 -3.56 7.65 -20.28
N ALA A 110 -3.22 8.46 -19.27
CA ALA A 110 -1.86 8.51 -18.70
C ALA A 110 -1.56 7.23 -17.91
N PHE A 111 -2.51 6.74 -17.11
CA PHE A 111 -2.41 5.44 -16.44
C PHE A 111 -2.24 4.29 -17.43
N GLY A 112 -2.98 4.28 -18.54
CA GLY A 112 -2.86 3.26 -19.59
C GLY A 112 -1.52 3.30 -20.36
N ARG A 113 -0.77 4.41 -20.29
CA ARG A 113 0.54 4.58 -20.93
C ARG A 113 1.71 4.40 -19.98
N ALA A 114 1.48 4.46 -18.67
CA ALA A 114 2.53 4.24 -17.68
C ALA A 114 2.94 2.75 -17.68
N PRO A 115 4.21 2.39 -17.98
CA PRO A 115 4.64 1.00 -18.12
C PRO A 115 4.40 0.17 -16.85
N GLU A 116 4.51 0.82 -15.70
CA GLU A 116 4.26 0.21 -14.39
C GLU A 116 2.78 -0.14 -14.19
N CYS A 117 1.87 0.74 -14.66
CA CYS A 117 0.43 0.51 -14.62
C CYS A 117 -0.02 -0.51 -15.68
N GLN A 118 0.64 -0.55 -16.84
CA GLN A 118 0.42 -1.59 -17.83
C GLN A 118 0.77 -2.98 -17.30
N ARG A 119 1.85 -3.10 -16.52
CA ARG A 119 2.19 -4.37 -15.84
C ARG A 119 1.13 -4.79 -14.83
N LEU A 120 0.55 -3.84 -14.08
CA LEU A 120 -0.53 -4.11 -13.14
C LEU A 120 -1.80 -4.58 -13.84
N LEU A 121 -2.19 -3.94 -14.95
CA LEU A 121 -3.36 -4.34 -15.75
C LEU A 121 -3.14 -5.65 -16.52
N ALA A 122 -1.90 -5.98 -16.85
CA ALA A 122 -1.52 -7.22 -17.52
C ALA A 122 -1.40 -8.40 -16.54
N THR A 123 -1.57 -8.20 -15.23
CA THR A 123 -1.63 -9.29 -14.26
C THR A 123 -3.09 -9.73 -14.13
N PRO A 124 -3.54 -10.82 -14.77
CA PRO A 124 -4.88 -11.33 -14.55
C PRO A 124 -5.05 -11.65 -13.06
N ALA A 125 -6.17 -11.20 -12.48
CA ALA A 125 -6.63 -11.71 -11.19
C ALA A 125 -6.61 -13.26 -11.26
N PRO A 126 -6.08 -13.98 -10.26
CA PRO A 126 -6.18 -15.43 -10.26
C PRO A 126 -7.67 -15.77 -10.33
N ALA A 127 -8.05 -16.49 -11.38
CA ALA A 127 -9.39 -17.03 -11.52
C ALA A 127 -9.69 -17.90 -10.29
N HIS A 128 -10.81 -17.60 -9.63
CA HIS A 128 -11.43 -18.49 -8.65
C HIS A 128 -11.95 -19.75 -9.34
#